data_AF-A0A6B3GL30-F1
#
_entry.id   AF-A0A6B3GL30-F1
#
_cell.length_a   1.000
_cell.length_b   1.000
_cell.length_c   1.000
_cell.angle_alpha   90.00
_cell.angle_beta   90.00
_cell.angle_gamma   90.00
#
_symmetry.space_group_name_H-M   'P 1'
#
loop_
_entity.id
_entity.type
_entity.pdbx_description
1 polymer ?
#
loop_
_entity_poly.entity_id
_entity_poly.type
_entity_poly.pdbx_seq_one_letter_code
_entity_poly.pdbx_strand_id
1 'polypeptide(L)' 'MKLTLRVWRQRNAEEPGAMATYEVDDISADMSFLEMLDTLNEELTLAGEEPVAFDHDCREGICGACSLVI' A
#
# COMPACT_ATOMS: atom_id res chain seq x y z
N MET A 1 -4.44 2.94 -15.15
CA MET A 1 -4.56 1.47 -15.30
C MET A 1 -5.28 0.94 -14.07
N LYS A 2 -6.05 -0.14 -14.20
CA LYS A 2 -6.67 -0.82 -13.07
C LYS A 2 -5.80 -1.98 -12.61
N LEU A 3 -5.44 -2.01 -11.33
CA LEU A 3 -4.64 -3.07 -10.73
C LEU A 3 -5.36 -3.68 -9.52
N THR A 4 -5.18 -4.99 -9.34
CA THR A 4 -5.66 -5.70 -8.15
C THR A 4 -4.48 -5.96 -7.23
N LEU A 5 -4.49 -5.34 -6.05
CA LEU A 5 -3.47 -5.50 -5.02
C LEU A 5 -3.94 -6.50 -3.97
N ARG A 6 -3.07 -7.43 -3.60
CA ARG A 6 -3.26 -8.32 -2.45
C ARG A 6 -2.26 -7.93 -1.39
N VAL A 7 -2.74 -7.32 -0.31
CA VAL A 7 -1.92 -6.70 0.72
C VAL A 7 -2.13 -7.44 2.03
N TRP A 8 -1.03 -7.79 2.71
CA TRP A 8 -1.12 -8.37 4.05
C TRP A 8 -1.61 -7.32 5.05
N ARG A 9 -2.68 -7.63 5.77
CA ARG A 9 -3.28 -6.78 6.80
C ARG A 9 -3.29 -7.53 8.12
N GLN A 10 -2.84 -6.85 9.16
CA GLN A 10 -2.90 -7.34 10.54
C GLN A 10 -3.11 -6.13 11.44
N ARG A 11 -4.19 -6.12 12.21
CA ARG A 11 -4.57 -4.96 13.02
C ARG A 11 -3.62 -4.72 14.20
N ASN A 12 -3.14 -5.80 14.82
CA ASN A 12 -2.24 -5.76 15.97
C ASN A 12 -1.57 -7.13 16.15
N ALA A 13 -0.66 -7.23 17.12
CA ALA A 13 0.10 -8.44 17.42
C ALA A 13 -0.73 -9.62 17.97
N GLU A 14 -1.96 -9.36 18.43
CA GLU A 14 -2.85 -10.38 19.04
C GLU A 14 -3.84 -10.96 18.04
N GLU A 15 -4.06 -10.29 16.90
CA GLU A 15 -4.97 -10.72 15.85
C GLU A 15 -4.22 -11.44 14.70
N PRO A 16 -4.79 -12.51 14.11
CA PRO A 16 -4.21 -13.14 12.94
C PRO A 16 -4.24 -12.20 11.73
N GLY A 17 -3.17 -12.18 10.95
CA GLY A 17 -3.13 -11.45 9.69
C GLY A 17 -3.79 -12.20 8.53
N ALA A 18 -4.18 -11.47 7.50
CA ALA A 18 -4.76 -12.02 6.27
C ALA A 18 -4.41 -11.16 5.06
N MET A 19 -4.50 -11.75 3.86
CA MET A 19 -4.42 -10.99 2.61
C MET A 19 -5.76 -10.32 2.35
N ALA A 20 -5.78 -8.98 2.31
CA ALA A 20 -6.89 -8.19 1.81
C ALA A 20 -6.69 -7.87 0.33
N THR A 21 -7.79 -7.80 -0.42
CA THR A 21 -7.76 -7.51 -1.87
C THR A 21 -8.34 -6.12 -2.12
N TYR A 22 -7.62 -5.30 -2.87
CA TYR A 22 -8.05 -3.96 -3.28
C TYR A 22 -7.97 -3.84 -4.79
N GLU A 23 -8.95 -3.18 -5.39
CA GLU A 23 -8.87 -2.73 -6.78
C GLU A 23 -8.51 -1.25 -6.76
N VAL A 24 -7.41 -0.88 -7.41
CA VAL A 24 -6.96 0.51 -7.49
C VAL A 24 -6.99 0.91 -8.96
N ASP A 25 -7.72 1.98 -9.23
CA ASP A 25 -7.87 2.53 -10.58
C ASP A 25 -6.88 3.68 -10.83
N ASP A 26 -6.87 4.19 -12.07
CA ASP A 26 -6.10 5.38 -12.48
C ASP A 26 -4.58 5.35 -12.23
N ILE A 27 -3.99 4.15 -12.08
CA ILE A 27 -2.53 3.99 -11.92
C ILE A 27 -1.79 4.23 -13.24
N SER A 28 -0.87 5.19 -13.26
CA SER A 28 0.02 5.43 -14.40
C SER A 28 1.15 4.39 -14.47
N ALA A 29 1.62 4.07 -15.67
CA ALA A 29 2.79 3.21 -15.84
C ALA A 29 4.11 3.87 -15.36
N ASP A 30 4.11 5.19 -15.23
CA ASP A 30 5.26 5.96 -14.73
C ASP A 30 5.26 6.09 -13.19
N MET A 31 4.19 5.67 -12.51
CA MET A 31 4.13 5.67 -11.06
C MET A 31 5.04 4.58 -10.48
N SER A 32 5.73 4.93 -9.41
CA SER A 32 6.37 3.96 -8.52
C SER A 32 5.31 3.12 -7.78
N PHE A 33 5.73 1.95 -7.30
CA PHE A 33 4.88 1.11 -6.46
C PHE A 33 4.43 1.82 -5.18
N LEU A 34 5.26 2.72 -4.63
CA LEU A 34 4.92 3.47 -3.42
C LEU A 34 3.85 4.53 -3.67
N GLU A 35 3.89 5.22 -4.82
CA GLU A 35 2.84 6.17 -5.21
C GLU A 35 1.51 5.47 -5.43
N MET A 36 1.52 4.25 -5.99
CA MET A 36 0.31 3.43 -6.09
C MET A 36 -0.27 3.07 -4.70
N LEU A 37 0.57 2.77 -3.71
CA LEU A 37 0.12 2.54 -2.33
C LEU A 37 -0.40 3.82 -1.67
N ASP A 38 0.17 4.98 -2.00
CA ASP A 38 -0.35 6.27 -1.52
C ASP A 38 -1.75 6.55 -2.09
N THR A 39 -1.99 6.28 -3.38
CA THR A 39 -3.33 6.40 -3.99
C THR A 39 -4.35 5.51 -3.27
N LEU A 40 -4.01 4.23 -3.04
CA LEU A 40 -4.87 3.33 -2.26
C LEU A 40 -5.11 3.88 -0.84
N ASN A 41 -4.09 4.38 -0.18
CA ASN A 41 -4.21 4.93 1.17
C ASN A 41 -5.10 6.18 1.23
N GLU A 42 -5.06 7.02 0.20
CA GLU A 42 -5.97 8.16 0.08
C GLU A 42 -7.43 7.69 -0.05
N GLU A 43 -7.70 6.70 -0.91
CA GLU A 43 -9.04 6.11 -1.07
C GLU A 43 -9.57 5.51 0.24
N LEU A 44 -8.74 4.72 0.94
CA LEU A 44 -9.10 4.13 2.25
C LEU A 44 -9.39 5.21 3.28
N THR A 45 -8.54 6.26 3.34
CA THR A 45 -8.73 7.36 4.28
C THR A 45 -10.05 8.09 4.03
N LEU A 46 -10.38 8.37 2.76
CA LEU A 46 -11.64 9.01 2.37
C LEU A 46 -12.86 8.13 2.66
N ALA A 47 -12.71 6.81 2.60
CA ALA A 47 -13.74 5.84 3.00
C ALA A 47 -13.89 5.69 4.54
N GLY A 48 -13.00 6.31 5.33
CA GLY A 48 -12.95 6.13 6.79
C GLY A 48 -12.35 4.79 7.23
N GLU A 49 -11.62 4.14 6.32
CA GLU A 49 -10.89 2.90 6.57
C GLU A 49 -9.44 3.17 6.96
N GLU A 50 -8.79 2.18 7.55
CA GLU A 50 -7.41 2.31 8.02
C GLU A 50 -6.41 2.12 6.85
N PRO A 51 -5.52 3.09 6.60
CA PRO A 51 -4.51 2.99 5.55
C PRO A 51 -3.62 1.75 5.69
N VAL A 52 -3.03 1.30 4.59
CA VAL A 52 -1.97 0.30 4.60
C VAL A 52 -0.73 0.92 5.23
N ALA A 53 -0.32 0.34 6.36
CA ALA A 53 0.93 0.72 7.02
C ALA A 53 2.13 0.08 6.30
N PHE A 54 3.10 0.90 5.91
CA PHE A 54 4.39 0.47 5.38
C PHE A 54 5.47 1.52 5.69
N ASP A 55 6.71 1.04 5.88
CA ASP A 55 7.87 1.90 6.07
C ASP A 55 8.20 2.63 4.77
N HIS A 56 8.41 3.94 4.87
CA HIS A 56 8.84 4.76 3.74
C HIS A 56 9.62 5.97 4.22
N ASP A 57 10.54 6.45 3.37
CA ASP A 57 11.34 7.65 3.64
C ASP A 57 11.80 8.32 2.33
N CYS A 58 13.05 8.12 1.89
CA CYS A 58 13.66 8.90 0.80
C CYS A 58 12.95 8.82 -0.57
N ARG A 59 12.15 7.78 -0.84
CA ARG A 59 11.44 7.52 -2.12
C ARG A 59 12.28 7.51 -3.41
N GLU A 60 13.60 7.61 -3.30
CA GLU A 60 14.56 7.57 -4.42
C GLU A 60 15.41 6.28 -4.43
N GLY A 61 15.09 5.32 -3.56
CA GLY A 61 15.67 3.97 -3.59
C GLY A 61 17.04 3.82 -2.92
N ILE A 62 17.46 4.74 -2.06
CA ILE A 62 18.81 4.71 -1.43
C ILE A 62 18.82 4.31 0.05
N CYS A 63 17.76 4.60 0.82
CA CYS A 63 17.78 4.45 2.28
C CYS A 63 17.46 3.04 2.81
N GLY A 64 16.80 2.20 2.01
CA GLY A 64 16.38 0.84 2.41
C GLY A 64 15.11 0.73 3.28
N ALA A 65 14.45 1.85 3.62
CA ALA A 65 13.24 1.83 4.46
C ALA A 65 12.07 1.04 3.82
N CYS A 66 11.85 1.21 2.52
CA CYS A 66 10.69 0.64 1.81
C CYS A 66 10.85 -0.84 1.43
N SER A 67 11.47 -1.65 2.29
CA SER A 67 11.78 -3.06 2.01
C SER A 67 10.52 -3.92 2.10
N LEU A 68 9.79 -4.02 0.98
CA LEU A 68 8.58 -4.84 0.83
C LEU A 68 8.90 -6.15 0.11
N VAL A 69 8.13 -7.20 0.42
CA VAL A 69 8.09 -8.41 -0.41
C VAL A 69 7.00 -8.20 -1.46
N ILE A 70 7.42 -8.07 -2.72
CA ILE A 70 6.57 -7.77 -3.89
C ILE A 70 6.59 -8.96 -4.85
#